data_AF-A0A081BFT4-F1
#
_entry.id   AF-A0A081BFT4-F1
#
_cell.length_a   1.000
_cell.length_b   1.000
_cell.length_c   1.000
_cell.angle_alpha   90.00
_cell.angle_beta   90.00
_cell.angle_gamma   90.00
#
_symmetry.space_group_name_H-M   'P 1'
#
loop_
_entity.id
_entity.type
_entity.pdbx_description
1 polymer ?
#
loop_
_entity_poly.entity_id
_entity_poly.type
_entity_poly.pdbx_seq_one_letter_code
_entity_poly.pdbx_strand_id
1 'polypeptide(L)'
;MRFSVSTIGDLGKLMSDEIKAAEKAVTAGISQATEGLKTELRTQVTSAGLGPRLARTWRGQVYPKGEDSIRAAGLVWSKAPGIIRIYEDGATIRSKNGFFLAIPTA
;
A
#
# COMPACT_ATOMS: atom_id res chain seq x y z
N MET A 1 -9.97 41.16 -37.36
CA MET A 1 -9.54 41.07 -35.95
C MET A 1 -8.33 40.14 -35.91
N ARG A 2 -7.14 40.65 -35.55
CA ARG A 2 -5.87 39.93 -35.66
C ARG A 2 -5.43 39.59 -34.24
N PHE A 3 -5.58 38.32 -33.84
CA PHE A 3 -5.17 37.88 -32.51
C PHE A 3 -3.64 37.79 -32.48
N SER A 4 -3.01 38.65 -31.68
CA SER A 4 -1.58 38.54 -31.37
C SER A 4 -1.41 37.52 -30.27
N VAL A 5 -1.00 36.29 -30.63
CA VAL A 5 -0.49 35.34 -29.65
C VAL A 5 0.90 35.84 -29.25
N SER A 6 0.98 36.50 -28.10
CA SER A 6 2.22 36.60 -27.34
C SER A 6 2.59 35.17 -26.96
N THR A 7 3.61 34.61 -27.60
CA THR A 7 4.12 33.29 -27.22
C THR A 7 4.66 33.38 -25.80
N ILE A 8 3.87 32.91 -24.85
CA ILE A 8 4.23 32.71 -23.44
C ILE A 8 5.33 31.64 -23.42
N GLY A 9 6.58 32.06 -23.64
CA GLY A 9 7.75 31.20 -23.64
C GLY A 9 7.67 29.96 -24.55
N ASP A 10 8.58 29.02 -24.30
CA ASP A 10 8.55 27.69 -24.90
C ASP A 10 7.48 26.84 -24.21
N LEU A 11 6.29 26.77 -24.81
CA LEU A 11 5.17 25.97 -24.32
C LEU A 11 5.54 24.49 -24.13
N GLY A 12 6.43 23.94 -24.97
CA GLY A 12 6.87 22.55 -24.84
C GLY A 12 7.63 22.32 -23.54
N LYS A 13 8.49 23.27 -23.16
CA LYS A 13 9.21 23.24 -21.89
C LYS A 13 8.25 23.30 -20.69
N LEU A 14 7.30 24.25 -20.72
CA LEU A 14 6.30 24.39 -19.65
C LEU A 14 5.45 23.13 -19.47
N MET A 15 4.98 22.53 -20.57
CA MET A 15 4.25 21.27 -20.52
C MET A 15 5.10 20.11 -19.96
N SER A 16 6.38 20.05 -20.33
CA SER A 16 7.28 19.00 -19.83
C SER A 16 7.56 19.12 -18.34
N ASP A 17 7.67 20.35 -17.83
CA ASP A 17 7.88 20.62 -16.40
C ASP A 17 6.61 20.30 -15.61
N GLU A 18 5.43 20.61 -16.15
CA GLU A 18 4.14 20.26 -15.54
C GLU A 18 3.94 18.74 -15.44
N ILE A 19 4.28 17.99 -16.50
CA ILE A 19 4.21 16.52 -16.48
C ILE A 19 5.11 15.97 -15.37
N LYS A 20 6.36 16.44 -15.26
CA LYS A 20 7.28 15.99 -14.20
C LYS A 20 6.75 16.32 -12.80
N ALA A 21 6.15 17.49 -12.64
CA ALA A 21 5.51 17.87 -11.38
C ALA A 21 4.35 16.92 -11.04
N ALA A 22 3.52 16.57 -12.02
CA ALA A 22 2.44 15.61 -11.87
C ALA A 22 2.95 14.20 -11.55
N GLU A 23 3.97 13.71 -12.24
CA GLU A 23 4.60 12.41 -11.98
C GLU A 23 5.07 12.29 -10.54
N LYS A 24 5.77 13.32 -10.04
CA LYS A 24 6.24 13.38 -8.66
C LYS A 24 5.09 13.41 -7.66
N ALA A 25 4.06 14.21 -7.92
CA ALA A 25 2.90 14.32 -7.04
C ALA A 25 2.14 12.99 -6.95
N VAL A 26 1.93 12.31 -8.09
CA VAL A 26 1.27 11.01 -8.15
C VAL A 26 2.09 9.94 -7.43
N THR A 27 3.39 9.84 -7.70
CA THR A 27 4.26 8.89 -6.99
C THR A 27 4.25 9.12 -5.47
N ALA A 28 4.34 10.37 -5.03
CA ALA A 28 4.28 10.71 -3.62
C ALA A 28 2.95 10.29 -2.98
N GLY A 29 1.82 10.57 -3.65
CA GLY A 29 0.50 10.17 -3.17
C GLY A 29 0.34 8.64 -3.07
N ILE A 30 0.78 7.90 -4.10
CA ILE A 30 0.74 6.44 -4.10
C ILE A 30 1.66 5.86 -3.02
N SER A 31 2.83 6.45 -2.80
CA SER A 31 3.75 6.04 -1.74
C SER A 31 3.14 6.22 -0.36
N GLN A 32 2.54 7.39 -0.10
CA GLN A 32 1.84 7.67 1.14
C GLN A 32 0.66 6.71 1.37
N ALA A 33 -0.16 6.46 0.34
CA ALA A 33 -1.28 5.53 0.43
C ALA A 33 -0.81 4.09 0.72
N THR A 34 0.26 3.63 0.06
CA THR A 34 0.85 2.30 0.25
C THR A 34 1.38 2.10 1.67
N GLU A 35 2.13 3.08 2.18
CA GLU A 35 2.68 3.05 3.53
C GLU A 35 1.59 3.20 4.60
N GLY A 36 0.59 4.04 4.35
CA GLY A 36 -0.60 4.20 5.19
C GLY A 36 -1.35 2.88 5.35
N LEU A 37 -1.72 2.24 4.24
CA LEU A 37 -2.42 0.96 4.23
C LEU A 37 -1.60 -0.14 4.95
N LYS A 38 -0.29 -0.24 4.65
CA LYS A 38 0.58 -1.21 5.32
C LYS A 38 0.63 -0.99 6.83
N THR A 39 0.65 0.26 7.28
CA THR A 39 0.69 0.62 8.70
C THR A 39 -0.63 0.33 9.39
N GLU A 40 -1.75 0.66 8.74
CA GLU A 40 -3.08 0.36 9.25
C GLU A 40 -3.29 -1.15 9.43
N LEU A 41 -2.95 -1.94 8.41
CA LEU A 41 -3.04 -3.41 8.48
C LEU A 41 -2.15 -3.99 9.59
N ARG A 42 -0.99 -3.39 9.86
CA ARG A 42 -0.15 -3.77 11.01
C ARG A 42 -0.83 -3.46 12.34
N THR A 43 -1.40 -2.27 12.46
CA THR A 43 -2.13 -1.83 13.65
C THR A 43 -3.31 -2.77 13.93
N GLN A 44 -4.09 -3.11 12.91
CA GLN A 44 -5.21 -4.06 13.02
C GLN A 44 -4.72 -5.41 13.59
N VAL A 45 -3.66 -6.00 13.01
CA VAL A 45 -3.08 -7.26 13.50
C VAL A 45 -2.62 -7.16 14.95
N THR A 46 -1.94 -6.08 15.34
CA THR A 46 -1.49 -5.92 16.73
C THR A 46 -2.65 -5.67 17.69
N SER A 47 -3.67 -4.90 17.29
CA SER A 47 -4.85 -4.61 18.11
C SER A 47 -5.71 -5.84 18.35
N ALA A 48 -5.70 -6.79 17.41
CA ALA A 48 -6.33 -8.09 17.54
C ALA A 48 -5.55 -9.08 18.42
N GLY A 49 -4.43 -8.67 19.03
CA GLY A 49 -3.63 -9.53 19.91
C GLY A 49 -2.76 -10.58 19.20
N LEU A 50 -2.71 -10.58 17.87
CA LEU A 50 -1.92 -11.56 17.08
C LEU A 50 -0.41 -11.31 17.13
N GLY A 51 -0.01 -10.22 17.78
CA GLY A 51 1.37 -9.91 18.10
C GLY A 51 2.16 -9.24 16.98
N PRO A 52 3.31 -8.65 17.32
CA PRO A 52 4.07 -7.79 16.42
C PRO A 52 4.86 -8.57 15.35
N ARG A 53 5.03 -9.89 15.51
CA ARG A 53 5.68 -10.75 14.51
C ARG A 53 4.79 -10.91 13.28
N LEU A 54 3.50 -11.19 13.46
CA LEU A 54 2.55 -11.33 12.36
C LEU A 54 2.32 -9.96 11.69
N ALA A 55 2.19 -8.88 12.45
CA ALA A 55 2.04 -7.54 11.88
C ALA A 55 3.21 -7.21 10.93
N ARG A 56 4.45 -7.50 11.35
CA ARG A 56 5.65 -7.33 10.53
C ARG A 56 5.72 -8.27 9.32
N THR A 57 4.72 -9.07 8.99
CA THR A 57 4.65 -9.80 7.71
C THR A 57 4.08 -8.96 6.57
N TRP A 58 3.29 -7.91 6.87
CA TRP A 58 2.82 -6.94 5.89
C TRP A 58 4.00 -6.18 5.27
N ARG A 59 4.04 -6.17 3.94
CA ARG A 59 5.01 -5.51 3.07
C ARG A 59 4.25 -4.55 2.16
N GLY A 60 4.94 -3.49 1.76
CA GLY A 60 4.45 -2.48 0.84
C GLY A 60 5.58 -2.13 -0.10
N GLN A 61 5.26 -1.90 -1.36
CA GLN A 61 6.24 -1.51 -2.37
C GLN A 61 5.57 -0.67 -3.44
N VAL A 62 6.26 0.39 -3.86
CA VAL A 62 5.81 1.31 -4.91
C VAL A 62 6.60 1.03 -6.18
N TYR A 63 5.91 1.16 -7.31
CA TYR A 63 6.46 0.99 -8.66
C TYR A 63 6.12 2.21 -9.53
N PRO A 64 6.98 2.56 -10.50
CA PRO A 64 8.30 1.98 -10.77
C PRO A 64 9.30 2.25 -9.63
N LYS A 65 10.36 1.45 -9.55
CA LYS A 65 11.37 1.62 -8.50
C LYS A 65 12.37 2.70 -8.89
N GLY A 66 12.54 3.68 -8.01
CA GLY A 66 13.58 4.71 -8.16
C GLY A 66 13.25 5.81 -9.16
N GLU A 67 12.03 5.83 -9.69
CA GLU A 67 11.58 6.81 -10.68
C GLU A 67 10.19 7.32 -10.33
N ASP A 68 9.95 8.59 -10.63
CA ASP A 68 8.62 9.18 -10.56
C ASP A 68 7.81 8.77 -11.79
N SER A 69 6.50 8.59 -11.63
CA SER A 69 5.64 8.17 -12.73
C SER A 69 4.20 8.60 -12.49
N ILE A 70 3.58 9.11 -13.54
CA ILE A 70 2.14 9.43 -13.55
C ILE A 70 1.28 8.17 -13.42
N ARG A 71 1.89 6.99 -13.65
CA ARG A 71 1.25 5.67 -13.51
C ARG A 71 1.83 4.90 -12.32
N ALA A 72 2.28 5.61 -11.29
CA ALA A 72 2.79 4.96 -10.08
C ALA A 72 1.75 4.01 -9.49
N ALA A 73 2.21 2.86 -8.99
CA ALA A 73 1.37 1.81 -8.42
C ALA A 73 1.94 1.31 -7.10
N GLY A 74 1.06 1.14 -6.11
CA GLY A 74 1.38 0.60 -4.80
C GLY A 74 0.91 -0.84 -4.66
N LEU A 75 1.80 -1.73 -4.22
CA LEU A 75 1.47 -3.12 -3.89
C LEU A 75 1.65 -3.35 -2.39
N VAL A 76 0.60 -3.81 -1.72
CA VAL A 76 0.63 -4.21 -0.30
C VAL A 76 0.26 -5.69 -0.21
N TRP A 77 1.07 -6.46 0.52
CA TRP A 77 0.87 -7.91 0.68
C TRP A 77 1.43 -8.42 1.99
N SER A 78 1.06 -9.64 2.38
CA SER A 78 1.65 -10.30 3.55
C SER A 78 2.56 -11.45 3.15
N LYS A 79 3.66 -11.65 3.91
CA LYS A 79 4.48 -12.87 3.85
C LYS A 79 3.84 -14.09 4.54
N ALA A 80 2.74 -13.91 5.26
CA ALA A 80 1.98 -14.97 5.91
C ALA A 80 0.49 -14.92 5.52
N PRO A 81 0.17 -14.99 4.21
CA PRO A 81 -1.20 -14.79 3.73
C PRO A 81 -2.16 -15.85 4.29
N GLY A 82 -1.73 -17.11 4.42
CA GLY A 82 -2.58 -18.17 4.97
C GLY A 82 -3.02 -17.91 6.41
N ILE A 83 -2.15 -17.31 7.25
CA ILE A 83 -2.51 -16.99 8.64
C ILE A 83 -3.53 -15.86 8.68
N ILE A 84 -3.34 -14.81 7.87
CA ILE A 84 -4.27 -13.67 7.82
C ILE A 84 -5.62 -14.09 7.25
N ARG A 85 -5.61 -14.86 6.17
CA ARG A 85 -6.84 -15.28 5.47
C ARG A 85 -7.74 -16.15 6.35
N ILE A 86 -7.15 -16.97 7.23
CA ILE A 86 -7.93 -17.75 8.21
C ILE A 86 -8.86 -16.87 9.06
N TYR A 87 -8.44 -15.66 9.42
CA TYR A 87 -9.26 -14.72 10.19
C TYR A 87 -10.28 -13.97 9.34
N GLU A 88 -9.97 -13.71 8.06
CA GLU A 88 -10.89 -13.08 7.10
C GLU A 88 -12.02 -14.05 6.68
N ASP A 89 -11.65 -15.28 6.34
CA ASP A 89 -12.56 -16.31 5.84
C ASP A 89 -13.35 -17.00 6.96
N GLY A 90 -12.97 -16.80 8.23
CA GLY A 90 -13.60 -17.46 9.38
C GLY A 90 -13.31 -18.95 9.45
N ALA A 91 -12.05 -19.37 9.28
CA ALA A 91 -11.72 -20.79 9.23
C ALA A 91 -11.88 -21.49 10.59
N THR A 92 -12.38 -22.73 10.57
CA THR A 92 -12.56 -23.54 11.77
C THR A 92 -11.22 -24.03 12.32
N ILE A 93 -10.83 -23.56 13.51
CA ILE A 93 -9.66 -24.07 14.23
C ILE A 93 -10.06 -25.36 14.96
N ARG A 94 -9.41 -26.47 14.63
CA ARG A 94 -9.64 -27.78 15.25
C ARG A 94 -8.35 -28.38 15.80
N SER A 95 -8.48 -29.14 16.88
CA SER A 95 -7.34 -29.92 17.40
C SER A 95 -6.93 -30.99 16.40
N LYS A 96 -5.62 -31.18 16.25
CA LYS A 96 -5.06 -32.20 15.34
C LYS A 96 -5.31 -33.62 15.88
N ASN A 97 -5.30 -33.78 17.21
CA ASN A 97 -5.20 -35.08 17.87
C ASN A 97 -6.32 -35.37 18.89
N GLY A 98 -7.32 -34.50 19.06
CA GLY A 98 -8.33 -34.69 20.11
C GLY A 98 -9.62 -33.88 19.92
N PHE A 99 -10.57 -34.10 20.83
CA PHE A 99 -11.89 -33.48 20.79
C PHE A 99 -11.90 -32.00 21.21
N PHE A 100 -10.95 -31.59 22.07
CA PHE A 100 -10.91 -30.27 22.67
C PHE A 100 -9.70 -29.45 22.17
N LEU A 101 -9.91 -28.16 21.94
CA LEU A 101 -8.88 -27.16 21.69
C LEU A 101 -8.69 -26.35 22.98
N ALA A 102 -7.50 -26.39 23.58
CA ALA A 102 -7.20 -25.55 24.73
C ALA A 102 -7.06 -24.10 24.27
N ILE A 103 -7.99 -23.23 24.71
CA ILE A 103 -7.90 -21.79 24.51
C ILE A 103 -7.32 -21.20 25.80
N PRO A 104 -6.14 -20.56 25.77
CA PRO A 104 -5.59 -19.92 26.95
C PRO A 104 -6.53 -18.82 27.44
N THR A 105 -6.99 -18.91 28.69
CA THR A 105 -7.71 -17.85 29.37
C THR A 105 -6.71 -17.04 30.19
N ALA A 106 -6.12 -16.01 29.57
CA ALA A 106 -5.38 -14.97 30.27
C ALA A 106 -6.21 -13.68 30.22
#